data_AF-A0A1T4YXK4-F1
#
_entry.id   AF-A0A1T4YXK4-F1
#
_cell.length_a   1.000
_cell.length_b   1.000
_cell.length_c   1.000
_cell.angle_alpha   90.00
_cell.angle_beta   90.00
_cell.angle_gamma   90.00
#
_symmetry.space_group_name_H-M   'P 1'
#
loop_
_entity.id
_entity.type
_entity.pdbx_description
1 polymer ?
#
loop_
_entity_poly.entity_id
_entity_poly.type
_entity_poly.pdbx_seq_one_letter_code
_entity_poly.pdbx_strand_id
1 'polypeptide(L)'
;MLEIFQSPLNTFGMGFALGAVFLLMAYYSHWKTKSEFKRYKSHLSDKLELDAKQLQDTNKERARLAQENEHLRIQVNRLNEKPENKLQRELEVLARAEKHMLINAPGFAPAWEMAKSQALSQIETEEKGMSFPQKIFRKLIGPGSGSNGSTALTENATVKSGETATTTA
;
A
#
# COMPACT_ATOMS: atom_id res chain seq x y z
N MET A 1 -52.56 6.29 83.20
CA MET A 1 -51.49 6.20 82.16
C MET A 1 -50.34 5.25 82.54
N LEU A 2 -50.39 4.51 83.66
CA LEU A 2 -49.37 3.53 84.07
C LEU A 2 -49.86 2.06 84.11
N GLU A 3 -51.16 1.77 83.95
CA GLU A 3 -51.70 0.40 84.03
C GLU A 3 -51.33 -0.50 82.84
N ILE A 4 -50.88 0.06 81.72
CA ILE A 4 -50.41 -0.70 80.55
C ILE A 4 -49.16 -1.54 80.90
N PHE A 5 -48.36 -1.08 81.86
CA PHE A 5 -47.10 -1.72 82.27
C PHE A 5 -47.26 -2.80 83.34
N GLN A 6 -48.43 -2.93 83.98
CA GLN A 6 -48.64 -3.86 85.09
C GLN A 6 -48.97 -5.28 84.63
N SER A 7 -49.34 -5.45 83.36
CA SER A 7 -49.56 -6.76 82.73
C SER A 7 -48.26 -7.29 82.11
N PRO A 8 -47.74 -8.46 82.53
CA PRO A 8 -46.47 -9.00 82.02
C PRO A 8 -46.48 -9.23 80.50
N LEU A 9 -47.66 -9.53 79.94
CA LEU A 9 -47.84 -9.76 78.50
C LEU A 9 -47.64 -8.48 77.67
N ASN A 10 -48.07 -7.31 78.17
CA ASN A 10 -48.00 -6.05 77.43
C ASN A 10 -46.57 -5.48 77.41
N THR A 11 -45.84 -5.59 78.51
CA THR A 11 -44.42 -5.21 78.58
C THR A 11 -43.56 -6.07 77.64
N PHE A 12 -43.83 -7.38 77.56
CA PHE A 12 -43.18 -8.26 76.59
C PHE A 12 -43.55 -7.90 75.15
N GLY A 13 -44.83 -7.63 74.88
CA GLY A 13 -45.31 -7.21 73.56
C GLY A 13 -44.67 -5.91 73.07
N MET A 14 -44.52 -4.89 73.92
CA MET A 14 -43.82 -3.65 73.58
C MET A 14 -42.33 -3.87 73.29
N GLY A 15 -41.66 -4.73 74.06
CA GLY A 15 -40.26 -5.09 73.80
C GLY A 15 -40.09 -5.82 72.46
N PHE A 16 -40.98 -6.76 72.15
CA PHE A 16 -40.98 -7.46 70.87
C PHE A 16 -41.28 -6.50 69.71
N ALA A 17 -42.26 -5.60 69.85
CA ALA A 17 -42.56 -4.59 68.84
C ALA A 17 -41.36 -3.66 68.60
N LEU A 18 -40.69 -3.21 69.66
CA LEU A 18 -39.48 -2.39 69.54
C LEU A 18 -38.36 -3.14 68.81
N GLY A 19 -38.12 -4.41 69.18
CA GLY A 19 -37.15 -5.27 68.52
C GLY A 19 -37.48 -5.53 67.05
N ALA A 20 -38.75 -5.75 66.73
CA ALA A 20 -39.22 -5.93 65.36
C ALA A 20 -39.03 -4.67 64.50
N VAL A 21 -39.29 -3.48 65.07
CA VAL A 21 -39.04 -2.20 64.39
C VAL A 21 -37.55 -2.03 64.09
N PHE A 22 -36.67 -2.28 65.07
CA PHE A 22 -35.22 -2.21 64.84
C PHE A 22 -34.75 -3.25 63.81
N LEU A 23 -35.31 -4.45 63.81
CA LEU A 23 -34.98 -5.49 62.84
C LEU A 23 -35.42 -5.11 61.43
N LEU A 24 -36.63 -4.58 61.26
CA LEU A 24 -37.13 -4.10 59.96
C LEU A 24 -36.28 -2.93 59.44
N MET A 25 -35.90 -1.99 60.32
CA MET A 25 -35.05 -0.86 59.96
C MET A 25 -33.65 -1.33 59.54
N ALA A 26 -33.06 -2.29 60.26
CA ALA A 26 -31.76 -2.88 59.90
C ALA A 26 -31.85 -3.67 58.58
N TYR A 27 -32.93 -4.43 58.38
CA TYR A 27 -33.17 -5.20 57.17
C TYR A 27 -33.28 -4.30 55.94
N TYR A 28 -34.09 -3.23 56.04
CA TYR A 28 -34.26 -2.27 54.95
C TYR A 28 -32.96 -1.54 54.62
N SER A 29 -32.21 -1.10 55.64
CA SER A 29 -30.90 -0.45 55.47
C SER A 29 -29.89 -1.36 54.75
N HIS A 30 -29.83 -2.63 55.14
CA HIS A 30 -28.94 -3.62 54.52
C HIS A 30 -29.32 -3.91 53.07
N TRP A 31 -30.62 -4.00 52.78
CA TRP A 31 -31.13 -4.18 51.42
C TRP A 31 -30.80 -2.98 50.52
N LYS A 32 -31.01 -1.76 51.01
CA LYS A 32 -30.66 -0.55 50.25
C LYS A 32 -29.17 -0.51 49.94
N THR A 33 -28.32 -0.80 50.93
CA THR A 33 -26.86 -0.80 50.77
C THR A 33 -26.39 -1.84 49.75
N LYS A 34 -26.96 -3.06 49.79
CA LYS A 34 -26.66 -4.10 48.80
C LYS A 34 -27.09 -3.73 47.38
N SER A 35 -28.22 -3.05 47.24
CA SER A 35 -28.71 -2.59 45.93
C SER A 35 -27.74 -1.58 45.30
N GLU A 36 -27.31 -0.57 46.06
CA GLU A 36 -26.35 0.43 45.58
C GLU A 36 -24.99 -0.21 45.28
N PHE A 37 -24.51 -1.12 46.14
CA PHE A 37 -23.25 -1.84 45.89
C PHE A 37 -23.30 -2.66 44.59
N LYS A 38 -24.42 -3.33 44.32
CA LYS A 38 -24.62 -4.07 43.05
C LYS A 38 -24.59 -3.11 41.86
N ARG A 39 -25.21 -1.94 41.98
CA ARG A 39 -25.24 -0.92 40.92
C ARG A 39 -23.85 -0.36 40.64
N TYR A 40 -23.06 -0.04 41.67
CA TYR A 40 -21.67 0.40 41.49
C TYR A 40 -20.80 -0.67 40.86
N LYS A 41 -20.95 -1.94 41.29
CA LYS A 41 -20.22 -3.06 40.68
C LYS A 41 -20.58 -3.24 39.20
N SER A 42 -21.86 -3.10 38.85
CA SER A 42 -22.31 -3.15 37.44
C SER A 42 -21.66 -2.03 36.63
N HIS A 43 -21.78 -0.77 37.09
CA HIS A 43 -21.18 0.36 36.39
C HIS A 43 -19.66 0.22 36.22
N LEU A 44 -18.96 -0.31 37.23
CA LEU A 44 -17.53 -0.54 37.13
C LEU A 44 -17.20 -1.66 36.13
N SER A 45 -17.97 -2.75 36.15
CA SER A 45 -17.82 -3.84 35.19
C SER A 45 -18.05 -3.35 33.75
N ASP A 46 -19.09 -2.55 33.55
CA ASP A 46 -19.42 -1.98 32.24
C ASP A 46 -18.33 -1.00 31.76
N LYS A 47 -17.76 -0.19 32.67
CA LYS A 47 -16.63 0.69 32.38
C LYS A 47 -15.39 -0.10 31.99
N LEU A 48 -15.05 -1.15 32.75
CA LEU A 48 -13.90 -2.00 32.44
C LEU A 48 -14.07 -2.73 31.11
N GLU A 49 -15.27 -3.23 30.81
CA GLU A 49 -15.55 -3.87 29.54
C GLU A 49 -15.44 -2.88 28.36
N LEU A 50 -15.96 -1.66 28.55
CA LEU A 50 -15.86 -0.58 27.56
C LEU A 50 -14.40 -0.19 27.31
N ASP A 51 -13.63 0.04 28.38
CA ASP A 51 -12.21 0.41 28.28
C ASP A 51 -11.39 -0.72 27.61
N ALA A 52 -11.69 -1.99 27.92
CA ALA A 52 -11.05 -3.12 27.27
C ALA A 52 -11.38 -3.19 25.77
N LYS A 53 -12.64 -2.97 25.38
CA LYS A 53 -13.03 -2.87 23.96
C LYS A 53 -12.32 -1.72 23.26
N GLN A 54 -12.33 -0.53 23.86
CA GLN A 54 -11.68 0.64 23.29
C GLN A 54 -10.17 0.44 23.11
N LEU A 55 -9.52 -0.18 24.09
CA LEU A 55 -8.09 -0.52 24.01
C LEU A 55 -7.84 -1.56 22.90
N GLN A 56 -8.70 -2.56 22.77
CA GLN A 56 -8.62 -3.56 21.71
C GLN A 56 -8.78 -2.94 20.32
N ASP A 57 -9.76 -2.06 20.13
CA ASP A 57 -9.99 -1.36 18.85
C ASP A 57 -8.82 -0.43 18.51
N THR A 58 -8.33 0.35 19.49
CA THR A 58 -7.15 1.21 19.31
C THR A 58 -5.92 0.39 18.93
N ASN A 59 -5.72 -0.78 19.55
CA ASN A 59 -4.58 -1.63 19.25
C ASN A 59 -4.70 -2.26 17.85
N LYS A 60 -5.91 -2.64 17.44
CA LYS A 60 -6.20 -3.15 16.09
C LYS A 60 -5.93 -2.08 15.03
N GLU A 61 -6.36 -0.84 15.26
CA GLU A 61 -6.08 0.28 14.37
C GLU A 61 -4.57 0.58 14.29
N ARG A 62 -3.85 0.57 15.42
CA ARG A 62 -2.39 0.71 15.41
C ARG A 62 -1.70 -0.38 14.62
N ALA A 63 -2.09 -1.64 14.80
CA ALA A 63 -1.54 -2.76 14.06
C ALA A 63 -1.81 -2.63 12.55
N ARG A 64 -3.02 -2.23 12.17
CA ARG A 64 -3.39 -1.96 10.78
C ARG A 64 -2.56 -0.82 10.19
N LEU A 65 -2.46 0.32 10.88
CA LEU A 65 -1.67 1.47 10.42
C LEU A 65 -0.17 1.13 10.31
N ALA A 66 0.37 0.34 11.23
CA ALA A 66 1.75 -0.12 11.16
C ALA A 66 1.99 -1.00 9.92
N GLN A 67 1.06 -1.91 9.60
CA GLN A 67 1.12 -2.73 8.39
C GLN A 67 1.01 -1.87 7.11
N GLU A 68 0.06 -0.93 7.07
CA GLU A 68 -0.08 0.00 5.95
C GLU A 68 1.18 0.86 5.77
N ASN A 69 1.77 1.35 6.86
CA ASN A 69 3.00 2.13 6.83
C ASN A 69 4.18 1.33 6.27
N GLU A 70 4.39 0.11 6.72
CA GLU A 70 5.46 -0.74 6.19
C GLU A 70 5.21 -1.09 4.71
N HIS A 71 3.96 -1.37 4.35
CA HIS A 71 3.60 -1.63 2.96
C HIS A 71 3.87 -0.42 2.06
N LEU A 72 3.50 0.79 2.51
CA LEU A 72 3.78 2.03 1.81
C LEU A 72 5.28 2.31 1.73
N ARG A 73 6.04 2.05 2.80
CA ARG A 73 7.50 2.18 2.82
C ARG A 73 8.15 1.26 1.79
N ILE A 74 7.72 0.00 1.72
CA ILE A 74 8.18 -0.96 0.72
C ILE A 74 7.79 -0.50 -0.69
N GLN A 75 6.57 0.02 -0.90
CA GLN A 75 6.14 0.55 -2.19
C GLN A 75 6.97 1.76 -2.61
N VAL A 76 7.17 2.75 -1.73
CA VAL A 76 8.01 3.93 -1.98
C VAL A 76 9.43 3.52 -2.31
N ASN A 77 10.02 2.60 -1.55
CA ASN A 77 11.35 2.07 -1.86
C ASN A 77 11.38 1.36 -3.21
N ARG A 78 10.36 0.56 -3.54
CA ARG A 78 10.24 -0.08 -4.87
C ARG A 78 10.08 0.93 -6.01
N LEU A 79 9.34 2.02 -5.79
CA LEU A 79 9.18 3.09 -6.78
C LEU A 79 10.50 3.86 -6.96
N ASN A 80 11.22 4.14 -5.88
CA ASN A 80 12.53 4.78 -5.92
C ASN A 80 13.61 3.88 -6.54
N GLU A 81 13.53 2.57 -6.35
CA GLU A 81 14.52 1.60 -6.85
C GLU A 81 14.27 1.14 -8.30
N LYS A 82 13.10 1.40 -8.91
CA LYS A 82 12.73 0.91 -10.25
C LYS A 82 12.12 2.04 -11.08
N PRO A 83 12.83 2.76 -11.98
CA PRO A 83 13.62 2.23 -13.09
C PRO A 83 14.88 3.06 -13.45
N GLU A 84 15.27 4.04 -12.65
CA GLU A 84 16.30 5.04 -12.99
C GLU A 84 17.66 4.37 -13.23
N ASN A 85 18.12 3.51 -12.33
CA ASN A 85 19.40 2.81 -12.50
C ASN A 85 19.42 1.85 -13.69
N LYS A 86 18.29 1.18 -13.97
CA LYS A 86 18.18 0.26 -15.10
C LYS A 86 18.15 1.05 -16.42
N LEU A 87 17.36 2.11 -16.48
CA LEU A 87 17.26 3.01 -17.62
C LEU A 87 18.58 3.72 -17.86
N GLN A 88 19.23 4.23 -16.82
CA GLN A 88 20.54 4.87 -16.88
C GLN A 88 21.61 3.91 -17.38
N ARG A 89 21.63 2.67 -16.88
CA ARG A 89 22.51 1.62 -17.40
C ARG A 89 22.23 1.29 -18.87
N GLU A 90 20.97 1.15 -19.25
CA GLU A 90 20.59 0.89 -20.64
C GLU A 90 20.95 2.07 -21.57
N LEU A 91 20.74 3.31 -21.13
CA LEU A 91 21.18 4.53 -21.82
C LEU A 91 22.69 4.58 -21.98
N GLU A 92 23.44 4.23 -20.93
CA GLU A 92 24.90 4.20 -20.98
C GLU A 92 25.41 3.10 -21.92
N VAL A 93 24.76 1.94 -21.94
CA VAL A 93 25.06 0.84 -22.89
C VAL A 93 24.77 1.29 -24.32
N LEU A 94 23.63 1.95 -24.57
CA LEU A 94 23.28 2.47 -25.89
C LEU A 94 24.27 3.56 -26.36
N ALA A 95 24.62 4.51 -25.49
CA ALA A 95 25.59 5.56 -25.81
C ALA A 95 26.98 5.01 -26.15
N ARG A 96 27.42 3.96 -25.42
CA ARG A 96 28.69 3.27 -25.74
C ARG A 96 28.60 2.51 -27.06
N ALA A 97 27.50 1.80 -27.31
CA ALA A 97 27.28 1.07 -28.56
C ALA A 97 27.26 2.02 -29.77
N GLU A 98 26.57 3.15 -29.65
CA GLU A 98 26.52 4.20 -30.67
C GLU A 98 27.92 4.72 -31.00
N LYS A 99 28.72 5.09 -29.98
CA LYS A 99 30.10 5.54 -30.17
C LYS A 99 30.96 4.49 -30.88
N HIS A 100 30.78 3.21 -30.54
CA HIS A 100 31.49 2.12 -31.21
C HIS A 100 31.06 1.95 -32.68
N MET A 101 29.77 2.07 -32.99
CA MET A 101 29.26 1.98 -34.37
C MET A 101 29.73 3.16 -35.23
N LEU A 102 29.80 4.38 -34.66
CA LEU A 102 30.33 5.56 -35.37
C LEU A 102 31.79 5.41 -35.81
N ILE A 103 32.61 4.71 -35.02
CA ILE A 103 34.04 4.50 -35.32
C ILE A 103 34.23 3.33 -36.31
N ASN A 104 33.46 2.25 -36.14
CA ASN A 104 33.71 0.99 -36.83
C ASN A 104 32.93 0.82 -38.14
N ALA A 105 31.88 1.61 -38.39
CA ALA A 105 31.04 1.47 -39.57
C ALA A 105 31.09 2.71 -40.48
N PRO A 106 31.68 2.62 -41.69
CA PRO A 106 31.69 3.72 -42.65
C PRO A 106 30.26 4.03 -43.12
N GLY A 107 29.88 5.31 -43.17
CA GLY A 107 28.53 5.75 -43.55
C GLY A 107 27.47 5.63 -42.47
N PHE A 108 27.79 5.06 -41.29
CA PHE A 108 26.86 4.99 -40.17
C PHE A 108 26.54 6.36 -39.58
N ALA A 109 27.54 7.24 -39.42
CA ALA A 109 27.35 8.59 -38.87
C ALA A 109 26.28 9.43 -39.60
N PRO A 110 26.33 9.61 -40.93
CA PRO A 110 25.29 10.38 -41.63
C PRO A 110 23.92 9.71 -41.62
N ALA A 111 23.85 8.37 -41.66
CA ALA A 111 22.59 7.63 -41.57
C ALA A 111 21.97 7.74 -40.15
N TRP A 112 22.80 7.73 -39.12
CA TRP A 112 22.38 7.88 -37.72
C TRP A 112 21.88 9.30 -37.42
N GLU A 113 22.57 10.34 -37.87
CA GLU A 113 22.11 11.73 -37.71
C GLU A 113 20.77 11.98 -38.45
N MET A 114 20.60 11.39 -39.63
CA MET A 114 19.33 11.43 -40.36
C MET A 114 18.22 10.67 -39.60
N ALA A 115 18.50 9.49 -39.07
CA ALA A 115 17.54 8.73 -38.27
C ALA A 115 17.17 9.46 -36.96
N LYS A 116 18.14 10.12 -36.31
CA LYS A 116 17.93 10.91 -35.09
C LYS A 116 17.05 12.13 -35.34
N SER A 117 17.33 12.89 -36.41
CA SER A 117 16.49 14.03 -36.80
C SER A 117 15.07 13.61 -37.18
N GLN A 118 14.90 12.47 -37.88
CA GLN A 118 13.58 11.90 -38.17
C GLN A 118 12.84 11.40 -36.93
N ALA A 119 13.54 10.86 -35.93
CA ALA A 119 12.93 10.44 -34.68
C ALA A 119 12.48 11.64 -33.84
N LEU A 120 13.29 12.72 -33.78
CA LEU A 120 12.93 13.96 -33.10
C LEU A 120 11.70 14.61 -33.71
N SER A 121 11.62 14.66 -35.04
CA SER A 121 10.44 15.22 -35.72
C SER A 121 9.19 14.38 -35.54
N GLN A 122 9.31 13.04 -35.49
CA GLN A 122 8.20 12.14 -35.16
C GLN A 122 7.68 12.38 -33.74
N ILE A 123 8.57 12.49 -32.75
CA ILE A 123 8.19 12.79 -31.36
C ILE A 123 7.52 14.16 -31.26
N GLU A 124 8.06 15.19 -31.91
CA GLU A 124 7.46 16.53 -31.91
C GLU A 124 6.05 16.53 -32.56
N THR A 125 5.85 15.71 -33.59
CA THR A 125 4.53 15.53 -34.25
C THR A 125 3.56 14.72 -33.39
N GLU A 126 4.07 13.75 -32.62
CA GLU A 126 3.34 13.00 -31.59
C GLU A 126 2.88 13.91 -30.45
N GLU A 127 3.76 14.77 -29.92
CA GLU A 127 3.47 15.72 -28.85
C GLU A 127 2.48 16.81 -29.28
N LYS A 128 2.52 17.23 -30.55
CA LYS A 128 1.55 18.18 -31.14
C LYS A 128 0.20 17.54 -31.47
N GLY A 129 0.00 16.26 -31.18
CA GLY A 129 -1.27 15.55 -31.40
C GLY A 129 -1.62 15.31 -32.87
N MET A 130 -0.68 15.51 -33.80
CA MET A 130 -0.89 15.32 -35.24
C MET A 130 -0.48 13.93 -35.74
N SER A 131 0.16 13.09 -34.92
CA SER A 131 0.45 11.71 -35.30
C SER A 131 -0.73 10.80 -34.97
N PHE A 132 -1.58 10.55 -35.97
CA PHE A 132 -2.44 9.38 -35.90
C PHE A 132 -1.53 8.13 -35.90
N PRO A 133 -1.66 7.22 -34.93
CA PRO A 133 -0.67 6.18 -34.67
C PRO A 133 -0.55 5.19 -35.83
N GLN A 134 0.52 5.31 -36.62
CA GLN A 134 0.94 4.34 -37.66
C GLN A 134 1.04 2.90 -37.12
N LYS A 135 1.35 2.74 -35.81
CA LYS A 135 1.37 1.45 -35.12
C LYS A 135 -0.02 0.83 -34.91
N ILE A 136 -1.07 1.65 -34.85
CA ILE A 136 -2.47 1.19 -34.75
C ILE A 136 -3.02 0.87 -36.14
N PHE A 137 -2.68 1.65 -37.17
CA PHE A 137 -3.07 1.34 -38.55
C PHE A 137 -2.42 0.07 -39.10
N ARG A 138 -1.17 -0.23 -38.75
CA ARG A 138 -0.52 -1.49 -39.15
C ARG A 138 -1.07 -2.73 -38.44
N LYS A 139 -1.78 -2.55 -37.31
CA LYS A 139 -2.53 -3.59 -36.61
C LYS A 139 -3.98 -3.73 -37.10
N LEU A 140 -4.56 -2.66 -37.63
CA LEU A 140 -5.90 -2.66 -38.22
C LEU A 140 -5.89 -3.09 -39.69
N ILE A 141 -4.76 -2.91 -40.38
CA ILE A 141 -4.48 -3.36 -41.74
C ILE A 141 -3.31 -4.36 -41.66
N GLY A 142 -3.51 -5.42 -40.87
CA GLY A 142 -2.73 -6.66 -40.91
C GLY A 142 -3.28 -7.59 -42.00
N PRO A 143 -2.52 -8.62 -42.39
CA PRO A 143 -2.41 -9.14 -43.76
C PRO A 143 -3.67 -9.87 -44.24
N GLY A 144 -4.47 -9.18 -45.06
CA GLY A 144 -5.63 -9.77 -45.75
C GLY A 144 -5.74 -9.39 -47.23
N SER A 145 -4.78 -8.66 -47.79
CA SER A 145 -4.75 -8.38 -49.23
C SER A 145 -3.32 -8.50 -49.73
N GLY A 146 -3.10 -9.51 -50.55
CA GLY A 146 -1.78 -9.90 -51.02
C GLY A 146 -1.15 -8.88 -51.97
N SER A 147 0.14 -8.66 -51.77
CA SER A 147 1.08 -8.67 -52.89
C SER A 147 2.46 -9.04 -52.38
N ASN A 148 3.05 -10.00 -53.07
CA ASN A 148 4.41 -10.48 -52.90
C ASN A 148 5.41 -9.32 -52.99
N GLY A 149 6.36 -9.29 -52.07
CA GLY A 149 7.42 -8.29 -52.04
C GLY A 149 8.59 -8.77 -51.18
N SER A 150 9.21 -9.86 -51.61
CA SER A 150 10.47 -10.40 -51.12
C SER A 150 11.58 -9.35 -51.04
N THR A 151 12.66 -9.72 -50.34
CA THR A 151 14.06 -9.21 -50.44
C THR A 151 14.39 -7.95 -49.61
N ALA A 152 15.55 -7.82 -48.96
CA ALA A 152 16.68 -8.72 -48.79
C ALA A 152 17.52 -8.25 -47.57
N LEU A 153 17.94 -9.21 -46.76
CA LEU A 153 19.21 -9.12 -46.05
C LEU A 153 20.30 -9.28 -47.12
N THR A 154 21.03 -8.21 -47.43
CA THR A 154 22.17 -8.29 -48.35
C THR A 154 23.36 -8.88 -47.62
N GLU A 155 23.44 -10.20 -47.74
CA GLU A 155 24.64 -11.01 -47.79
C GLU A 155 25.62 -10.49 -48.86
N ASN A 156 26.92 -10.66 -48.58
CA ASN A 156 28.09 -10.54 -49.46
C ASN A 156 28.59 -9.16 -49.91
N ALA A 157 29.73 -8.77 -49.33
CA ALA A 157 30.91 -8.37 -50.13
C ALA A 157 32.22 -8.71 -49.37
N THR A 158 32.66 -9.96 -49.58
CA THR A 158 34.04 -10.34 -49.90
C THR A 158 35.20 -9.78 -49.05
N VAL A 159 35.63 -10.64 -48.15
CA VAL A 159 37.03 -10.85 -47.74
C VAL A 159 37.97 -10.73 -48.95
N LYS A 160 38.93 -9.80 -48.89
CA LYS A 160 40.18 -9.89 -49.64
C LYS A 160 41.33 -9.96 -48.64
N SER A 161 41.77 -11.19 -48.40
CA SER A 161 43.03 -11.51 -47.72
C SER A 161 44.21 -11.30 -48.67
N GLY A 162 45.37 -10.92 -48.10
CA GLY A 162 46.66 -10.70 -48.76
C GLY A 162 46.97 -9.20 -48.83
N GLU A 163 47.95 -8.63 -48.13
CA GLU A 163 49.33 -9.08 -48.03
C GLU A 163 50.02 -8.42 -46.82
N THR A 164 50.69 -9.23 -46.01
CA THR A 164 51.62 -8.82 -44.97
C THR A 164 53.00 -8.54 -45.53
N ALA A 165 53.69 -7.60 -44.90
CA ALA A 165 55.14 -7.60 -44.62
C ALA A 165 56.08 -6.80 -45.56
N THR A 166 56.53 -5.68 -44.99
CA THR A 166 57.94 -5.29 -44.79
C THR A 166 58.91 -5.30 -45.99
N THR A 167 59.37 -4.10 -46.37
CA THR A 167 60.73 -3.90 -46.90
C THR A 167 61.45 -2.88 -46.03
N THR A 168 62.48 -3.37 -45.36
CA THR A 168 63.52 -2.64 -44.65
C THR A 168 64.65 -2.32 -45.64
N ALA A 169 65.06 -1.06 -45.73
CA ALA A 169 66.43 -0.61 -45.96
C ALA A 169 66.49 0.90 -45.67
#